data_AF-A0A951HRA2-F1
#
_entry.id   AF-A0A951HRA2-F1
#
_cell.length_a   1.000
_cell.length_b   1.000
_cell.length_c   1.000
_cell.angle_alpha   90.00
_cell.angle_beta   90.00
_cell.angle_gamma   90.00
#
_symmetry.space_group_name_H-M   'P 1'
#
loop_
_entity.id
_entity.type
_entity.pdbx_description
1 polymer ?
#
loop_
_entity_poly.entity_id
_entity_poly.type
_entity_poly.pdbx_seq_one_letter_code
_entity_poly.pdbx_strand_id
1 'polypeptide(L)' 'MRWFRPLGLIFYPVSVAGWLATLAAAAFCAHIFLFVDGRAHSVTDTLYGIFPYWGPTLLALAWLADRTGGRPDAPPR' A
#
# COMPACT_ATOMS: atom_id res chain seq x y z
N MET A 1 -0.11 -20.08 4.88
CA MET A 1 -1.36 -19.29 4.93
C MET A 1 -1.19 -18.11 3.99
N ARG A 2 -2.08 -17.93 3.00
CA ARG A 2 -1.96 -16.87 1.99
C ARG A 2 -2.64 -15.60 2.51
N TRP A 3 -1.92 -14.48 2.59
CA TRP A 3 -2.47 -13.24 3.13
C TRP A 3 -3.10 -12.36 2.06
N PHE A 4 -2.51 -12.39 0.87
CA PHE A 4 -2.99 -11.70 -0.30
C PHE A 4 -3.23 -12.70 -1.43
N ARG A 5 -3.99 -12.30 -2.45
CA ARG A 5 -4.15 -13.04 -3.69
C ARG A 5 -3.80 -12.12 -4.86
N PRO A 6 -2.94 -12.55 -5.80
CA PRO A 6 -2.64 -11.75 -6.98
C PRO A 6 -3.88 -11.68 -7.89
N LEU A 7 -4.19 -10.47 -8.36
CA LEU A 7 -5.22 -10.13 -9.33
C LEU A 7 -4.56 -9.29 -10.44
N GLY A 8 -3.78 -9.96 -11.29
CA GLY A 8 -2.97 -9.29 -12.31
C GLY A 8 -1.88 -8.42 -11.68
N LEU A 9 -2.03 -7.09 -11.78
CA LEU A 9 -1.08 -6.10 -11.27
C LEU A 9 -1.31 -5.71 -9.80
N ILE A 10 -2.45 -6.08 -9.22
CA ILE A 10 -2.86 -5.68 -7.88
C ILE A 10 -2.98 -6.93 -7.00
N PHE A 11 -2.80 -6.76 -5.69
CA PHE A 11 -3.03 -7.82 -4.71
C PHE A 11 -4.27 -7.49 -3.89
N TYR A 12 -5.18 -8.46 -3.71
CA TYR A 12 -6.34 -8.31 -2.83
C TYR A 12 -6.15 -9.08 -1.52
N PRO A 13 -6.42 -8.49 -0.35
CA PRO A 13 -6.27 -9.16 0.94
C PRO A 13 -7.32 -10.29 1.09
N VAL A 14 -6.87 -11.49 1.45
CA VAL A 14 -7.72 -12.67 1.65
C VAL A 14 -7.65 -13.22 3.08
N SER A 15 -6.75 -12.68 3.91
CA SER A 15 -6.63 -13.01 5.32
C SER A 15 -6.87 -11.80 6.22
N VAL A 16 -7.16 -12.05 7.50
CA VAL A 16 -7.24 -11.02 8.53
C VAL A 16 -5.97 -10.18 8.59
N ALA A 17 -4.80 -10.82 8.52
CA ALA A 17 -3.51 -10.12 8.55
C ALA A 17 -3.29 -9.25 7.31
N GLY A 18 -3.73 -9.70 6.12
CA GLY A 18 -3.71 -8.90 4.90
C GLY A 18 -4.61 -7.66 5.02
N TRP A 19 -5.84 -7.84 5.53
CA TRP A 19 -6.76 -6.73 5.79
C TRP A 19 -6.21 -5.74 6.81
N LEU A 20 -5.62 -6.20 7.90
CA LEU A 20 -4.98 -5.34 8.89
C LEU A 20 -3.85 -4.51 8.29
N ALA A 21 -2.98 -5.11 7.49
CA ALA A 21 -1.90 -4.39 6.82
C ALA A 21 -2.44 -3.34 5.83
N THR A 22 -3.45 -3.69 5.03
CA THR A 22 -4.09 -2.77 4.09
C THR A 22 -4.77 -1.60 4.82
N LEU A 23 -5.53 -1.87 5.88
CA LEU A 23 -6.20 -0.84 6.66
C LEU A 23 -5.21 0.07 7.38
N ALA A 24 -4.12 -0.49 7.93
CA ALA A 24 -3.07 0.30 8.56
C ALA A 24 -2.39 1.25 7.56
N ALA A 25 -2.05 0.75 6.36
CA ALA A 25 -1.50 1.58 5.30
C ALA A 25 -2.48 2.68 4.85
N ALA A 26 -3.76 2.33 4.67
CA ALA A 26 -4.80 3.30 4.29
C ALA A 26 -5.01 4.38 5.38
N ALA A 27 -5.07 3.98 6.65
CA ALA A 27 -5.20 4.89 7.78
C ALA A 27 -3.99 5.85 7.88
N PHE A 28 -2.78 5.33 7.67
CA PHE A 28 -1.57 6.16 7.62
C PHE A 28 -1.61 7.16 6.46
N CYS A 29 -1.95 6.71 5.25
CA CYS A 29 -2.07 7.60 4.09
C CYS A 29 -3.12 8.69 4.32
N ALA A 30 -4.29 8.35 4.87
CA ALA A 30 -5.33 9.30 5.21
C ALA A 30 -4.87 10.31 6.28
N HIS A 31 -4.19 9.84 7.33
CA HIS A 31 -3.62 10.70 8.36
C HIS A 31 -2.63 11.72 7.78
N ILE A 32 -1.69 11.26 6.94
CA ILE A 32 -0.73 12.14 6.28
C ILE A 32 -1.43 13.13 5.35
N PHE A 33 -2.42 12.69 4.59
CA PHE A 33 -3.18 13.57 3.69
C PHE A 33 -3.85 14.69 4.48
N LEU A 34 -4.61 14.37 5.53
CA LEU A 34 -5.27 15.37 6.38
C LEU A 34 -4.26 16.33 7.03
N PHE A 35 -3.09 15.82 7.43
CA PHE A 35 -2.02 16.63 7.99
C PHE A 35 -1.41 17.60 6.96
N VAL A 36 -1.07 17.12 5.77
CA VAL A 36 -0.42 17.92 4.72
C VAL A 36 -1.42 18.92 4.14
N ASP A 37 -2.61 18.47 3.78
CA ASP A 37 -3.64 19.29 3.13
C ASP A 37 -4.09 20.45 4.03
N GLY A 38 -4.22 20.23 5.34
CA GLY A 38 -4.53 21.29 6.30
C GLY A 38 -3.47 22.39 6.43
N ARG A 39 -2.30 22.22 5.80
CA ARG A 39 -1.21 23.21 5.75
C ARG A 39 -0.86 23.65 4.32
N ALA A 40 -1.50 23.05 3.32
CA ALA A 40 -1.22 23.32 1.92
C ALA A 40 -1.93 24.60 1.46
N HIS A 41 -1.28 25.36 0.57
CA HIS A 41 -1.86 26.54 -0.07
C HIS A 41 -2.30 26.26 -1.51
N SER A 42 -1.95 25.10 -2.05
CA SER A 42 -2.33 24.65 -3.38
C SER A 42 -2.42 23.11 -3.43
N VAL A 43 -3.15 22.60 -4.43
CA VAL A 43 -3.22 21.15 -4.70
C VAL A 43 -1.82 20.57 -4.96
N THR A 44 -0.97 21.34 -5.63
CA THR A 44 0.41 20.95 -5.94
C THR A 44 1.24 20.79 -4.66
N ASP A 45 1.08 21.67 -3.67
CA ASP A 45 1.73 21.53 -2.36
C ASP A 45 1.27 20.27 -1.63
N THR A 46 -0.03 19.94 -1.68
CA THR A 46 -0.55 18.68 -1.12
C THR A 46 0.08 17.47 -1.81
N LEU A 47 0.10 17.44 -3.15
CA LEU A 47 0.64 16.32 -3.92
C LEU A 47 2.14 16.09 -3.64
N TYR A 48 2.93 17.16 -3.63
CA TYR A 48 4.36 17.05 -3.30
C TYR A 48 4.59 16.71 -1.83
N GLY A 49 3.75 17.22 -0.93
CA GLY A 49 3.86 16.97 0.51
C GLY A 49 3.50 15.53 0.92
N ILE A 50 2.52 14.89 0.27
CA ILE A 50 2.14 13.50 0.59
C ILE A 50 3.07 12.46 -0.06
N PHE A 51 3.64 12.77 -1.23
CA PHE A 51 4.47 11.83 -2.01
C PHE A 51 5.57 11.12 -1.21
N PRO A 52 6.41 11.79 -0.41
CA PRO A 52 7.49 11.13 0.35
C PRO A 52 6.99 10.12 1.39
N TYR A 53 5.71 10.14 1.74
CA TYR A 53 5.10 9.22 2.71
C TYR A 53 4.28 8.14 2.01
N TRP A 54 3.45 8.54 1.04
CA TRP A 54 2.57 7.64 0.32
C TRP A 54 3.36 6.65 -0.55
N GLY A 55 4.39 7.12 -1.26
CA GLY A 55 5.22 6.29 -2.13
C GLY A 55 5.83 5.10 -1.38
N PRO A 56 6.65 5.32 -0.33
CA PRO A 56 7.24 4.24 0.45
C PRO A 56 6.21 3.33 1.13
N THR A 57 5.10 3.87 1.64
CA THR A 57 4.06 3.09 2.32
C THR A 57 3.38 2.11 1.36
N LEU A 58 2.98 2.58 0.19
CA LEU A 58 2.33 1.76 -0.83
C LEU A 58 3.32 0.74 -1.41
N LEU A 59 4.59 1.12 -1.59
CA LEU A 59 5.65 0.19 -1.99
C LEU A 59 5.87 -0.91 -0.96
N ALA A 60 5.90 -0.57 0.33
CA ALA A 60 6.03 -1.54 1.42
C ALA A 60 4.85 -2.50 1.47
N LEU A 61 3.62 -2.00 1.28
CA LEU A 61 2.42 -2.84 1.20
C LEU A 61 2.45 -3.77 -0.02
N ALA A 62 2.86 -3.26 -1.19
CA ALA A 62 3.00 -4.07 -2.40
C ALA A 62 4.06 -5.16 -2.24
N TRP A 63 5.21 -4.83 -1.64
CA TRP A 63 6.26 -5.79 -1.33
C TRP A 63 5.77 -6.87 -0.34
N LEU A 64 5.05 -6.47 0.71
CA LEU A 64 4.47 -7.41 1.68
C LEU A 64 3.48 -8.35 0.99
N ALA A 65 2.63 -7.81 0.11
CA ALA A 65 1.65 -8.57 -0.63
C ALA A 65 2.30 -9.57 -1.60
N ASP A 66 3.39 -9.19 -2.27
CA ASP A 66 4.18 -10.10 -3.12
C ASP A 66 4.78 -11.26 -2.31
N ARG A 67 5.34 -10.98 -1.12
CA ARG A 67 5.94 -11.99 -0.24
C ARG A 67 4.91 -12.96 0.35
N THR A 68 3.68 -12.52 0.56
CA THR A 68 2.64 -13.28 1.27
C THR A 68 1.49 -13.75 0.38
N GLY A 69 1.48 -13.34 -0.88
CA GLY A 69 0.46 -13.67 -1.89
C GLY A 69 0.69 -14.99 -2.61
N GLY A 70 1.89 -15.57 -2.50
CA GLY A 70 2.34 -16.72 -3.28
C GLY A 70 2.56 -16.29 -4.73
N ARG A 71 3.82 -16.10 -5.11
CA ARG A 71 4.22 -15.92 -6.52
C ARG A 71 3.68 -17.14 -7.29
N PRO A 72 2.96 -16.99 -8.41
CA PRO A 72 2.70 -18.11 -9.31
C PRO A 72 4.06 -18.73 -9.64
N ASP A 73 4.17 -20.02 -9.41
CA ASP A 73 5.40 -20.81 -9.47
C ASP A 73 6.24 -20.38 -10.69
N ALA A 74 7.46 -19.90 -10.44
CA ALA A 74 8.41 -19.65 -11.52
C ALA A 74 8.68 -20.99 -12.24
N PRO A 75 8.75 -21.03 -13.58
CA PRO A 75 9.06 -22.26 -14.29
C PRO A 75 10.39 -22.85 -13.77
N PRO A 76 10.50 -24.18 -13.65
CA PRO A 76 11.73 -24.82 -13.19
C PRO A 76 12.89 -24.41 -14.09
N ARG A 77 13.97 -23.91 -13.47
CA ARG A 77 15.23 -23.61 -14.15
C ARG A 77 15.95 -24.90 -14.51
#